data_AF-A0A8T6LJ17-F1
#
_entry.id   AF-A0A8T6LJ17-F1
#
_cell.length_a   1.000
_cell.length_b   1.000
_cell.length_c   1.000
_cell.angle_alpha   90.00
_cell.angle_beta   90.00
_cell.angle_gamma   90.00
#
_symmetry.space_group_name_H-M   'P 1'
#
loop_
_entity.id
_entity.type
_entity.pdbx_description
1 polymer ?
#
loop_
_entity_poly.entity_id
_entity_poly.type
_entity_poly.pdbx_seq_one_letter_code
_entity_poly.pdbx_strand_id
1 'polypeptide(L)' 'MGSGIAEVAARAGFDVLVSEVDEGALEGGRSRIVKSMGRAVEKEKLSPAARDEARGRMSFTTSLADMADRDLVIE' A
#
# COMPACT_ATOMS: atom_id res chain seq x y z
N MET A 1 1.84 10.67 4.36
CA MET A 1 0.40 10.38 4.56
C MET A 1 -0.06 9.28 3.61
N GLY A 2 0.33 9.31 2.33
CA GLY A 2 0.01 8.29 1.33
C GLY A 2 0.18 6.83 1.79
N SER A 3 1.32 6.45 2.39
CA SER A 3 1.52 5.08 2.88
C SER A 3 0.44 4.59 3.86
N GLY A 4 -0.04 5.45 4.75
CA GLY A 4 -1.09 5.07 5.71
C GLY A 4 -2.46 4.93 5.04
N ILE A 5 -2.76 5.82 4.08
CA ILE A 5 -3.99 5.76 3.28
C ILE A 5 -4.00 4.47 2.45
N ALA A 6 -2.91 4.19 1.75
CA ALA A 6 -2.73 2.99 0.94
C ALA A 6 -2.87 1.71 1.78
N GLU A 7 -2.28 1.67 2.98
CA GLU A 7 -2.41 0.54 3.90
C GLU A 7 -3.88 0.31 4.31
N VAL A 8 -4.58 1.37 4.72
CA VAL A 8 -5.98 1.27 5.15
C VAL A 8 -6.88 0.81 4.00
N ALA A 9 -6.70 1.38 2.80
CA ALA A 9 -7.47 0.99 1.62
C ALA A 9 -7.23 -0.49 1.24
N ALA A 10 -5.98 -0.94 1.20
CA ALA A 10 -5.65 -2.32 0.87
C ALA A 10 -6.20 -3.32 1.91
N ARG A 11 -6.17 -2.96 3.20
CA ARG A 11 -6.76 -3.74 4.29
C ARG A 11 -8.29 -3.78 4.24
N ALA A 12 -8.92 -2.75 3.68
CA ALA A 12 -10.36 -2.71 3.43
C ALA A 12 -10.78 -3.53 2.18
N GLY A 13 -9.83 -4.08 1.42
CA GLY A 13 -10.09 -4.98 0.31
C GLY A 13 -10.04 -4.32 -1.07
N PHE A 14 -9.61 -3.06 -1.18
CA PHE A 14 -9.46 -2.38 -2.46
C PHE A 14 -8.15 -2.79 -3.17
N ASP A 15 -8.18 -2.77 -4.50
CA ASP A 15 -6.97 -2.78 -5.34
C ASP A 15 -6.31 -1.40 -5.31
N VAL A 16 -5.05 -1.35 -4.89
CA VAL A 16 -4.35 -0.10 -4.57
C VAL A 16 -3.06 -0.01 -5.37
N LEU A 17 -2.99 1.00 -6.24
CA LEU A 17 -1.76 1.40 -6.92
C LEU A 17 -1.17 2.62 -6.22
N VAL A 18 0.07 2.49 -5.73
CA VAL A 18 0.83 3.59 -5.13
C VAL A 18 1.81 4.15 -6.16
N SER A 19 1.69 5.44 -6.48
CA SER A 19 2.70 6.13 -7.31
C SER A 19 3.64 6.96 -6.46
N GLU A 20 4.92 6.97 -6.82
CA GLU A 20 5.95 7.83 -6.24
C GLU A 20 6.80 8.44 -7.35
N VAL A 21 7.59 9.46 -7.02
CA VAL A 21 8.36 10.24 -8.02
C VAL A 21 9.57 9.49 -8.58
N ASP A 22 10.12 8.54 -7.82
CA ASP A 22 11.27 7.73 -8.20
C ASP A 22 11.29 6.40 -7.43
N GLU A 23 12.12 5.46 -7.88
CA GLU A 23 12.25 4.12 -7.29
C GLU A 23 12.69 4.13 -5.82
N GLY A 24 13.50 5.11 -5.41
CA GLY A 24 13.96 5.24 -4.03
C GLY A 24 12.84 5.67 -3.09
N ALA A 25 12.04 6.64 -3.51
CA ALA A 25 10.82 7.04 -2.81
C ALA A 25 9.82 5.89 -2.74
N LEU A 26 9.64 5.17 -3.84
CA LEU A 26 8.76 4.01 -3.98
C LEU A 26 9.12 2.88 -3.03
N GLU A 27 10.39 2.46 -2.98
CA GLU A 27 10.86 1.45 -2.02
C GLU A 27 10.75 1.96 -0.57
N GLY A 28 11.03 3.24 -0.33
CA GLY A 28 10.83 3.86 0.97
C GLY A 28 9.36 3.80 1.43
N GLY A 29 8.41 4.10 0.54
CA GLY A 29 6.97 4.00 0.79
C GLY A 29 6.56 2.56 1.08
N ARG A 30 7.00 1.62 0.24
CA ARG A 30 6.76 0.18 0.38
C ARG A 30 7.26 -0.36 1.73
N SER A 31 8.49 0.00 2.11
CA SER A 31 9.09 -0.41 3.37
C SER A 31 8.31 0.10 4.58
N ARG A 32 7.83 1.34 4.55
CA ARG A 32 6.99 1.92 5.62
C ARG A 32 5.68 1.14 5.80
N ILE A 33 5.01 0.78 4.70
CA ILE A 33 3.75 0.01 4.73
C ILE A 33 3.99 -1.39 5.30
N VAL A 34 5.00 -2.11 4.79
CA VAL A 34 5.34 -3.46 5.26
C VAL A 34 5.68 -3.46 6.76
N LYS A 35 6.49 -2.50 7.20
CA LYS A 35 6.85 -2.34 8.62
C LYS A 35 5.64 -2.03 9.49
N SER A 36 4.73 -1.18 9.03
CA SER A 36 3.50 -0.82 9.75
C SER A 36 2.59 -2.04 9.94
N MET A 37 2.31 -2.77 8.85
CA MET A 37 1.51 -4.00 8.93
C MET A 37 2.19 -5.08 9.76
N GLY A 38 3.52 -5.23 9.68
CA GLY A 38 4.29 -6.14 10.53
C GLY A 38 4.09 -5.84 12.02
N ARG A 39 4.21 -4.57 12.41
CA ARG A 39 3.91 -4.13 13.78
C ARG A 39 2.44 -4.34 14.18
N ALA A 40 1.51 -4.22 13.24
CA ALA A 40 0.10 -4.52 13.52
C ALA A 40 -0.12 -6.01 13.81
N VAL A 41 0.59 -6.89 13.10
CA VAL A 41 0.59 -8.34 13.36
C VAL A 41 1.24 -8.66 14.70
N GLU A 42 2.41 -8.09 15.00
CA GLU A 42 3.10 -8.26 16.29
C GLU A 42 2.24 -7.83 17.48
N LYS A 43 1.37 -6.83 17.28
CA LYS A 43 0.43 -6.32 18.29
C LYS A 43 -0.94 -7.01 18.25
N GLU A 44 -1.08 -8.09 17.49
CA GLU A 44 -2.33 -8.87 17.32
C GLU A 44 -3.53 -8.05 16.80
N LYS A 45 -3.26 -6.90 16.17
CA LYS A 45 -4.28 -6.02 15.56
C LYS A 45 -4.60 -6.38 14.11
N LEU A 46 -3.82 -7.28 13.52
CA LEU A 46 -3.96 -7.78 12.16
C LEU A 46 -3.48 -9.23 12.13
N SER A 47 -4.21 -10.14 11.48
CA SER A 47 -3.72 -11.51 11.32
C SER A 47 -2.65 -11.58 10.22
N PRO A 48 -1.72 -12.56 10.27
CA PRO A 48 -0.74 -12.77 9.20
C PRO A 48 -1.40 -12.97 7.82
N ALA A 49 -2.50 -13.72 7.77
CA ALA A 49 -3.27 -13.94 6.54
C ALA A 49 -3.87 -12.64 6.00
N ALA A 50 -4.50 -11.83 6.85
CA ALA A 50 -5.07 -10.55 6.44
C ALA A 50 -3.99 -9.55 5.97
N ARG A 51 -2.80 -9.57 6.58
CA ARG A 51 -1.64 -8.82 6.09
C ARG A 51 -1.27 -9.26 4.68
N ASP A 52 -1.13 -10.56 4.46
CA ASP A 52 -0.64 -11.09 3.17
C ASP A 52 -1.67 -10.86 2.05
N GLU A 53 -2.96 -10.99 2.34
CA GLU A 53 -4.03 -10.60 1.43
C GLU A 53 -3.97 -9.11 1.08
N ALA A 54 -3.86 -8.23 2.10
CA ALA A 54 -3.79 -6.79 1.87
C ALA A 54 -2.56 -6.43 1.02
N ARG A 55 -1.40 -7.04 1.28
CA ARG A 55 -0.21 -6.86 0.45
C ARG A 55 -0.41 -7.35 -0.99
N GLY A 56 -1.16 -8.42 -1.19
CA GLY A 56 -1.48 -8.94 -2.52
C GLY A 56 -2.33 -8.00 -3.37
N ARG A 57 -3.05 -7.05 -2.74
CA ARG A 57 -3.84 -6.02 -3.43
C ARG A 57 -3.05 -4.74 -3.71
N MET A 58 -1.75 -4.72 -3.45
CA MET A 58 -0.93 -3.51 -3.59
C MET A 58 0.08 -3.63 -4.72
N SER A 59 0.02 -2.68 -5.64
CA SER A 59 0.99 -2.46 -6.70
C SER A 59 1.66 -1.10 -6.52
N PHE A 60 2.84 -0.93 -7.10
CA PHE A 60 3.61 0.31 -7.01
C PHE A 60 4.13 0.70 -8.39
N THR A 61 4.19 1.99 -8.67
CA THR A 61 4.67 2.54 -9.95
C THR A 61 5.36 3.89 -9.77
N THR A 62 6.16 4.28 -10.75
CA THR A 62 6.67 5.66 -10.92
C THR A 62 5.95 6.41 -12.05
N SER A 63 4.98 5.75 -12.71
CA SER A 63 4.24 6.27 -13.86
C SER A 63 2.80 6.59 -13.46
N LEU A 64 2.45 7.89 -13.54
CA LEU A 64 1.05 8.31 -13.38
C LEU A 64 0.12 7.77 -14.48
N ALA A 65 0.67 7.39 -15.64
CA ALA A 65 -0.14 6.81 -16.73
C ALA A 65 -0.76 5.47 -16.33
N ASP A 66 -0.16 4.75 -15.38
CA ASP A 66 -0.65 3.47 -14.88
C ASP A 66 -1.90 3.63 -13.99
N MET A 67 -2.26 4.88 -13.64
CA MET A 67 -3.50 5.19 -12.91
C MET A 67 -4.72 5.32 -13.81
N ALA A 68 -4.59 5.13 -15.14
CA ALA A 68 -5.66 5.37 -16.10
C ALA A 68 -6.96 4.58 -15.86
N ASP A 69 -6.86 3.43 -15.19
CA ASP A 69 -7.96 2.53 -14.85
C ASP A 69 -8.37 2.59 -13.36
N ARG A 70 -7.90 3.59 -12.60
CA ARG A 70 -8.29 3.79 -11.19
C ARG A 70 -9.57 4.63 -11.09
N ASP A 71 -10.52 4.17 -10.29
CA ASP A 71 -11.79 4.87 -10.05
C ASP A 71 -11.65 6.10 -9.13
N LEU A 72 -10.62 6.14 -8.29
CA LEU A 72 -10.34 7.20 -7.32
C LEU A 72 -8.84 7.42 -7.18
N VAL A 73 -8.42 8.68 -7.19
CA VAL A 73 -7.03 9.11 -6.95
C VAL A 73 -6.99 10.03 -5.74
N ILE A 74 -6.00 9.83 -4.87
CA ILE A 74 -5.73 10.65 -3.68
C ILE A 74 -4.29 11.13 -3.76
N GLU A 75 -4.10 12.45 -3.70
CA GLU A 75 -2.80 13.13 -3.65
C GLU A 75 -2.45 13.52 -2.20
#